data_AF-B6W9S2-F1
#
_entry.id   AF-B6W9S2-F1
#
_cell.length_a   1.000
_cell.length_b   1.000
_cell.length_c   1.000
_cell.angle_alpha   90.00
_cell.angle_beta   90.00
_cell.angle_gamma   90.00
#
_symmetry.space_group_name_H-M   'P 1'
#
loop_
_entity.id
_entity.type
_entity.pdbx_description
1 polymer ?
#
loop_
_entity_poly.entity_id
_entity_poly.type
_entity_poly.pdbx_seq_one_letter_code
_entity_poly.pdbx_strand_id
1 'polypeptide(L)'
;MLRDLNGKKFVFSSGAGGWQTVLNFSQDGNFTAKFEDYDLDSVAICEFNGKLSIDSKVNETAYILRLDRAEITTPINTQEVKNIGGKDMTVRYVDLPYGFAVNNDTDHSFQGMFSLYLPLRKRSDMSAEVNHWLDITGEKNVEKDISRIYLLVNNKTIDTFREKVE
;
A
#
# COMPACT_ATOMS: atom_id res chain seq x y z
N MET A 1 -12.20 -13.74 -6.36
CA MET A 1 -10.87 -13.34 -5.86
C MET A 1 -10.45 -11.97 -6.38
N LEU A 2 -9.87 -11.77 -7.57
CA LEU A 2 -9.52 -10.40 -8.02
C LEU A 2 -10.72 -9.48 -8.15
N ARG A 3 -11.86 -10.03 -8.60
CA ARG A 3 -13.15 -9.32 -8.62
C ARG A 3 -13.59 -8.86 -7.23
N ASP A 4 -13.19 -9.58 -6.18
CA ASP A 4 -13.55 -9.27 -4.81
C ASP A 4 -12.77 -8.04 -4.33
N LEU A 5 -11.65 -7.69 -4.96
CA LEU A 5 -10.92 -6.46 -4.68
C LEU A 5 -11.56 -5.21 -5.30
N ASN A 6 -12.48 -5.37 -6.27
CA ASN A 6 -13.07 -4.24 -6.97
C ASN A 6 -13.79 -3.28 -5.99
N GLY A 7 -13.43 -2.00 -6.03
CA GLY A 7 -13.97 -0.98 -5.15
C GLY A 7 -13.39 -0.98 -3.73
N LYS A 8 -12.45 -1.89 -3.41
CA LYS A 8 -11.78 -1.89 -2.10
C LYS A 8 -10.68 -0.84 -2.04
N LYS A 9 -10.58 -0.20 -0.88
CA LYS A 9 -9.52 0.72 -0.51
C LYS A 9 -8.54 0.04 0.43
N PHE A 10 -7.26 0.27 0.23
CA PHE A 10 -6.18 -0.25 1.05
C PHE A 10 -5.29 0.90 1.53
N VAL A 11 -4.77 0.79 2.76
CA VAL A 11 -3.93 1.81 3.37
C VAL A 11 -2.69 1.16 3.98
N PHE A 12 -1.52 1.66 3.57
CA PHE A 12 -0.25 1.45 4.25
C PHE A 12 0.16 2.78 4.87
N SER A 13 0.57 2.81 6.13
CA SER A 13 0.83 4.07 6.82
C SER A 13 1.81 3.88 7.96
N SER A 14 2.46 4.98 8.35
CA SER A 14 3.10 5.06 9.65
C SER A 14 2.10 4.78 10.77
N GLY A 15 2.58 4.27 11.91
CA GLY A 15 1.76 4.09 13.12
C GLY A 15 1.22 5.41 13.67
N ALA A 16 1.97 6.51 13.54
CA ALA A 16 1.56 7.84 14.01
C ALA A 16 0.72 8.64 12.99
N GLY A 17 0.58 8.15 11.75
CA GLY A 17 -0.23 8.80 10.71
C GLY A 17 0.40 10.00 10.00
N GLY A 18 1.71 10.23 10.14
CA GLY A 18 2.43 11.32 9.44
C GLY A 18 2.56 11.09 7.94
N TRP A 19 2.64 9.82 7.52
CA TRP A 19 2.63 9.41 6.12
C TRP A 19 1.73 8.20 5.86
N GLN A 20 1.26 8.09 4.62
CA GLN A 20 0.50 6.95 4.11
C GLN A 20 0.61 6.76 2.60
N THR A 21 0.43 5.52 2.15
CA THR A 21 0.06 5.18 0.78
C THR A 21 -1.36 4.63 0.77
N VAL A 22 -2.24 5.27 0.01
CA VAL A 22 -3.63 4.85 -0.20
C VAL A 22 -3.76 4.25 -1.58
N LEU A 23 -4.29 3.04 -1.65
CA LEU A 23 -4.51 2.25 -2.86
C LEU A 23 -6.02 2.05 -3.06
N ASN A 24 -6.53 2.26 -4.27
CA ASN A 24 -7.92 2.02 -4.63
C ASN A 24 -8.00 1.04 -5.79
N PHE A 25 -8.59 -0.13 -5.54
CA PHE A 25 -8.79 -1.13 -6.58
C PHE A 25 -10.04 -0.83 -7.42
N SER A 26 -9.90 -1.15 -8.70
CA SER A 26 -10.95 -1.09 -9.72
C SER A 26 -11.04 -2.44 -10.43
N GLN A 27 -11.80 -2.51 -11.53
CA GLN A 27 -12.05 -3.77 -12.22
C GLN A 27 -10.75 -4.45 -12.71
N ASP A 28 -10.78 -5.78 -12.72
CA ASP A 28 -9.73 -6.64 -13.26
C ASP A 28 -8.32 -6.39 -12.70
N GLY A 29 -8.25 -6.06 -11.40
CA GLY A 29 -6.99 -5.87 -10.68
C GLY A 29 -6.26 -4.56 -10.99
N ASN A 30 -6.89 -3.65 -11.76
CA ASN A 30 -6.39 -2.30 -11.96
C ASN A 30 -6.52 -1.50 -10.67
N PHE A 31 -5.58 -0.59 -10.43
CA PHE A 31 -5.60 0.27 -9.25
C PHE A 31 -4.99 1.64 -9.49
N THR A 32 -5.33 2.58 -8.63
CA THR A 32 -4.62 3.85 -8.42
C THR A 32 -4.08 3.91 -7.01
N ALA A 33 -2.94 4.57 -6.81
CA ALA A 33 -2.33 4.75 -5.52
C ALA A 33 -1.73 6.14 -5.37
N LYS A 34 -1.72 6.63 -4.13
CA LYS A 34 -1.12 7.92 -3.75
C LYS A 34 -0.38 7.76 -2.43
N PHE A 35 0.93 7.99 -2.48
CA PHE A 35 1.77 8.19 -1.32
C PHE A 35 1.79 9.67 -0.93
N GLU A 36 1.66 9.96 0.36
CA GLU A 36 1.79 11.28 0.95
C GLU A 36 2.57 11.19 2.27
N ASP A 37 3.55 12.09 2.44
CA ASP A 37 4.30 12.28 3.69
C ASP A 37 4.32 13.75 4.05
N TYR A 38 3.66 14.09 5.15
CA TYR A 38 3.46 15.46 5.60
C TYR A 38 4.56 15.86 6.58
N ASP A 39 5.23 16.98 6.28
CA ASP A 39 6.24 17.57 7.15
C ASP A 39 6.00 19.08 7.26
N LEU A 40 5.45 19.51 8.40
CA LEU A 40 5.15 20.90 8.79
C LEU A 40 4.53 21.80 7.70
N ASP A 41 5.32 22.30 6.74
CA ASP A 41 4.97 23.20 5.64
C ASP A 41 5.15 22.58 4.24
N SER A 42 5.54 21.31 4.15
CA SER A 42 5.71 20.57 2.91
C SER A 42 5.00 19.22 2.93
N VAL A 43 4.74 18.68 1.74
CA VAL A 43 4.24 17.31 1.56
C VAL A 43 4.98 16.66 0.39
N ALA A 44 5.54 15.48 0.61
CA ALA A 44 6.05 14.65 -0.48
C ALA A 44 4.89 13.83 -1.06
N ILE A 45 4.73 13.83 -2.38
CA ILE A 45 3.66 13.10 -3.08
C ILE A 45 4.24 12.24 -4.19
N CYS A 46 3.78 10.99 -4.28
CA CYS A 46 3.95 10.14 -5.44
C CYS A 46 2.61 9.48 -5.79
N GLU A 47 2.07 9.76 -6.97
CA GLU A 47 0.88 9.06 -7.48
C GLU A 47 1.31 8.06 -8.55
N PHE A 48 0.70 6.88 -8.53
CA PHE A 48 0.96 5.84 -9.49
C PHE A 48 -0.28 5.01 -9.77
N ASN A 49 -0.33 4.40 -10.95
CA ASN A 49 -1.37 3.44 -11.30
C ASN A 49 -0.73 2.11 -11.68
N GLY A 50 -1.50 1.03 -11.64
CA GLY A 50 -1.00 -0.27 -12.04
C GLY A 50 -2.07 -1.34 -12.19
N LYS A 51 -1.61 -2.57 -12.43
CA LYS A 51 -2.47 -3.76 -12.54
C LYS A 51 -1.81 -4.96 -11.88
N LEU A 52 -2.54 -5.61 -10.98
CA LEU A 52 -2.16 -6.89 -10.39
C LEU A 52 -2.94 -8.03 -11.04
N SER A 53 -2.27 -9.15 -11.29
CA SER A 53 -2.90 -10.43 -11.64
C SER A 53 -2.62 -11.49 -10.59
N ILE A 54 -3.44 -12.55 -10.57
CA ILE A 54 -3.16 -13.73 -9.74
C ILE A 54 -2.01 -14.48 -10.39
N ASP A 55 -0.93 -14.65 -9.66
CA ASP A 55 0.18 -15.50 -10.09
C ASP A 55 -0.09 -16.95 -9.67
N SER A 56 -0.34 -17.17 -8.38
CA SER A 56 -0.60 -18.50 -7.83
C SER A 56 -1.46 -18.46 -6.56
N LYS A 57 -2.15 -19.58 -6.28
CA LYS A 57 -2.84 -19.80 -5.00
C LYS A 57 -1.87 -20.49 -4.04
N VAL A 58 -1.67 -19.90 -2.86
CA VAL A 58 -0.81 -20.51 -1.82
C VAL A 58 -1.61 -21.50 -0.98
N ASN A 59 -2.76 -21.04 -0.47
CA ASN A 59 -3.72 -21.86 0.29
C ASN A 59 -5.11 -21.21 0.24
N GLU A 60 -6.03 -21.64 1.10
CA GLU A 60 -7.41 -21.12 1.14
C GLU A 60 -7.51 -19.64 1.55
N THR A 61 -6.49 -19.12 2.23
CA THR A 61 -6.46 -17.76 2.80
C THR A 61 -5.35 -16.88 2.23
N ALA A 62 -4.62 -17.36 1.22
CA ALA A 62 -3.46 -16.64 0.68
C ALA A 62 -3.21 -16.92 -0.80
N TYR A 63 -2.81 -15.87 -1.52
CA TYR A 63 -2.42 -15.90 -2.92
C TYR A 63 -1.15 -15.08 -3.13
N ILE A 64 -0.41 -15.39 -4.20
CA ILE A 64 0.62 -14.51 -4.75
C ILE A 64 0.01 -13.76 -5.93
N LEU A 65 0.21 -12.45 -5.93
CA LEU A 65 -0.13 -11.55 -7.02
C LEU A 65 1.14 -11.10 -7.74
N ARG A 66 1.06 -10.96 -9.06
CA ARG A 66 2.11 -10.36 -9.88
C ARG A 66 1.68 -8.97 -10.32
N LEU A 67 2.59 -8.01 -10.25
CA LEU A 67 2.43 -6.69 -10.83
C LEU A 67 2.74 -6.75 -12.33
N ASP A 68 1.69 -6.66 -13.15
CA ASP A 68 1.84 -6.75 -14.61
C ASP A 68 2.26 -5.41 -15.23
N ARG A 69 1.81 -4.30 -14.64
CA ARG A 69 2.18 -2.94 -15.04
C ARG A 69 2.10 -1.99 -13.85
N ALA A 70 2.99 -1.01 -13.82
CA ALA A 70 2.87 0.16 -12.97
C ALA A 70 3.61 1.36 -13.57
N GLU A 71 3.10 2.56 -13.31
CA GLU A 71 3.71 3.81 -13.75
C GLU A 71 3.43 4.92 -12.73
N ILE A 72 4.43 5.76 -12.48
CA ILE A 72 4.26 7.01 -11.72
C ILE A 72 3.61 8.04 -12.64
N THR A 73 2.56 8.68 -12.17
CA THR A 73 1.76 9.65 -12.94
C THR A 73 2.06 11.10 -12.57
N THR A 74 2.69 11.34 -11.42
CA THR A 74 3.14 12.67 -10.99
C THR A 74 4.44 13.10 -11.68
N PRO A 75 4.66 14.42 -11.88
CA PRO A 75 5.88 14.95 -12.49
C PRO A 75 7.05 14.89 -11.50
N ILE A 76 7.74 13.74 -11.42
CA ILE A 76 8.86 13.50 -10.51
C ILE A 76 9.93 14.60 -10.56
N ASN A 77 10.57 14.86 -9.43
CA ASN A 77 11.63 15.86 -9.26
C ASN A 77 11.19 17.31 -9.55
N THR A 78 9.90 17.58 -9.41
CA THR A 78 9.34 18.94 -9.47
C THR A 78 8.68 19.33 -8.16
N GLN A 79 8.42 20.61 -7.99
CA GLN A 79 7.72 21.14 -6.83
C GLN A 79 6.79 22.28 -7.21
N GLU A 80 5.76 22.49 -6.41
CA GLU A 80 4.86 23.63 -6.51
C GLU A 80 4.29 24.01 -5.15
N VAL A 81 3.70 25.21 -5.04
CA VAL A 81 2.98 25.63 -3.84
C VAL A 81 1.50 25.43 -4.08
N LYS A 82 0.84 24.70 -3.18
CA LYS A 82 -0.62 24.47 -3.20
C LYS A 82 -1.23 24.81 -1.86
N ASN A 83 -2.44 25.37 -1.90
CA ASN A 83 -3.24 25.51 -0.70
C ASN A 83 -3.88 24.16 -0.34
N ILE A 84 -3.44 23.56 0.76
CA ILE A 84 -3.92 22.27 1.27
C ILE A 84 -4.46 22.51 2.68
N GLY A 85 -5.75 22.25 2.90
CA GLY A 85 -6.37 22.46 4.21
C GLY A 85 -6.33 23.91 4.71
N GLY A 86 -6.32 24.90 3.81
CA GLY A 86 -6.25 26.31 4.15
C GLY A 86 -4.84 26.85 4.41
N LYS A 87 -3.80 26.02 4.26
CA LYS A 87 -2.39 26.39 4.39
C LYS A 87 -1.67 26.25 3.05
N ASP A 88 -0.84 27.23 2.70
CA ASP A 88 0.07 27.09 1.57
C ASP A 88 1.19 26.12 1.94
N MET A 89 1.29 25.05 1.17
CA MET A 89 2.26 23.97 1.36
C MET A 89 3.13 23.79 0.13
N THR A 90 4.41 23.53 0.34
CA THR A 90 5.31 23.08 -0.73
C THR A 90 5.05 21.60 -1.03
N VAL A 91 4.49 21.30 -2.20
CA VAL A 91 4.32 19.94 -2.69
C VAL A 91 5.57 19.52 -3.44
N ARG A 92 6.21 18.44 -3.01
CA ARG A 92 7.39 17.83 -3.65
C ARG A 92 6.97 16.53 -4.33
N TYR A 93 7.11 16.44 -5.64
CA TYR A 93 6.82 15.22 -6.38
C TYR A 93 8.03 14.30 -6.40
N VAL A 94 7.94 13.20 -5.65
CA VAL A 94 9.04 12.24 -5.47
C VAL A 94 8.83 11.02 -6.34
N ASP A 95 9.90 10.26 -6.58
CA ASP A 95 9.90 9.03 -7.38
C ASP A 95 9.72 7.76 -6.53
N LEU A 96 9.30 7.88 -5.27
CA LEU A 96 9.14 6.77 -4.33
C LEU A 96 7.69 6.26 -4.30
N PRO A 97 7.37 5.12 -4.95
CA PRO A 97 6.06 4.47 -4.81
C PRO A 97 6.02 3.66 -3.51
N TYR A 98 6.05 4.34 -2.37
CA TYR A 98 6.21 3.72 -1.04
C TYR A 98 5.18 2.59 -0.82
N GLY A 99 5.68 1.40 -0.52
CA GLY A 99 4.89 0.17 -0.35
C GLY A 99 4.88 -0.72 -1.60
N PHE A 100 5.23 -0.17 -2.77
CA PHE A 100 5.36 -0.90 -4.03
C PHE A 100 6.80 -0.95 -4.56
N ALA A 101 7.72 -0.20 -3.95
CA ALA A 101 9.13 -0.20 -4.33
C ALA A 101 9.84 -1.51 -3.98
N VAL A 102 10.97 -1.78 -4.64
CA VAL A 102 11.90 -2.87 -4.28
C VAL A 102 12.55 -2.61 -2.92
N ASN A 103 12.90 -1.36 -2.64
CA ASN A 103 13.22 -0.85 -1.30
C ASN A 103 12.86 0.64 -1.18
N ASN A 104 12.89 1.16 0.05
CA ASN A 104 12.47 2.53 0.34
C ASN A 104 13.64 3.53 0.43
N ASP A 105 14.87 3.10 0.12
CA ASP A 105 16.09 3.89 0.36
C ASP A 105 16.78 4.33 -0.94
N THR A 106 17.02 3.38 -1.86
CA THR A 106 17.93 3.59 -3.01
C THR A 106 17.42 3.04 -4.34
N ASP A 107 16.55 2.03 -4.32
CA ASP A 107 15.93 1.48 -5.54
C ASP A 107 14.42 1.60 -5.44
N HIS A 108 13.92 2.72 -5.95
CA HIS A 108 12.50 3.06 -5.98
C HIS A 108 11.75 2.39 -7.14
N SER A 109 12.37 1.46 -7.87
CA SER A 109 11.68 0.70 -8.91
C SER A 109 10.55 -0.15 -8.33
N PHE A 110 9.51 -0.39 -9.13
CA PHE A 110 8.39 -1.24 -8.72
C PHE A 110 8.82 -2.69 -8.54
N GLN A 111 8.44 -3.29 -7.42
CA GLN A 111 8.64 -4.71 -7.18
C GLN A 111 7.51 -5.54 -7.82
N GLY A 112 7.84 -6.79 -8.19
CA GLY A 112 6.97 -7.59 -9.06
C GLY A 112 5.94 -8.48 -8.36
N MET A 113 6.09 -8.79 -7.07
CA MET A 113 5.34 -9.89 -6.42
C MET A 113 4.78 -9.50 -5.05
N PHE A 114 3.49 -9.67 -4.86
CA PHE A 114 2.81 -9.33 -3.61
C PHE A 114 2.10 -10.55 -3.03
N SER A 115 2.03 -10.64 -1.71
CA SER A 115 1.19 -11.63 -1.05
C SER A 115 -0.16 -10.98 -0.72
N LEU A 116 -1.24 -11.58 -1.20
CA LEU A 116 -2.60 -11.21 -0.80
C LEU A 116 -3.09 -12.20 0.26
N TYR A 117 -3.29 -11.72 1.48
CA TYR A 117 -3.96 -12.47 2.52
C TYR A 117 -5.45 -12.11 2.53
N LEU A 118 -6.28 -13.15 2.49
CA LEU A 118 -7.72 -13.02 2.56
C LEU A 118 -8.17 -12.88 4.03
N PRO A 119 -9.40 -12.39 4.28
CA PRO A 119 -10.01 -12.49 5.59
C PRO A 119 -9.92 -13.92 6.14
N LEU A 120 -9.84 -14.03 7.47
CA LEU A 120 -9.64 -15.24 8.24
C LEU A 120 -8.21 -15.83 8.19
N ARG A 121 -7.24 -15.12 7.60
CA ARG A 121 -5.83 -15.50 7.72
C ARG A 121 -5.39 -15.43 9.18
N LYS A 122 -4.89 -16.55 9.72
CA LYS A 122 -4.33 -16.61 11.08
C LYS A 122 -3.01 -15.85 11.12
N ARG A 123 -2.79 -15.09 12.20
CA ARG A 123 -1.52 -14.37 12.43
C ARG A 123 -0.33 -15.31 12.63
N SER A 124 -0.58 -16.50 13.19
CA SER A 124 0.42 -17.59 13.31
C SER A 124 0.99 -18.05 11.98
N ASP A 125 0.27 -17.80 10.88
CA ASP A 125 0.68 -18.23 9.56
C ASP A 125 1.26 -17.06 8.72
N MET A 126 1.40 -15.88 9.31
CA MET A 126 2.09 -14.72 8.72
C MET A 126 3.51 -14.63 9.29
N SER A 127 4.41 -13.90 8.63
CA SER A 127 5.75 -13.68 9.17
C SER A 127 5.70 -12.80 10.43
N ALA A 128 6.75 -12.88 11.27
CA ALA A 128 6.86 -12.07 12.47
C ALA A 128 6.89 -10.56 12.14
N GLU A 129 7.50 -10.20 11.02
CA GLU A 129 7.66 -8.83 10.59
C GLU A 129 6.37 -8.23 10.02
N VAL A 130 5.57 -9.02 9.26
CA VAL A 130 4.21 -8.61 8.88
C VAL A 130 3.37 -8.37 10.13
N ASN A 131 3.43 -9.28 11.10
CA ASN A 131 2.72 -9.14 12.36
C ASN A 131 3.14 -7.89 13.13
N HIS A 132 4.44 -7.60 13.19
CA HIS A 132 4.96 -6.38 13.81
C HIS A 132 4.39 -5.11 13.18
N TRP A 133 4.34 -5.04 11.84
CA TRP A 133 3.74 -3.91 11.12
C TRP A 133 2.25 -3.73 11.44
N LEU A 134 1.50 -4.81 11.58
CA LEU A 134 0.08 -4.74 11.94
C LEU A 134 -0.11 -4.20 13.37
N ASP A 135 0.75 -4.59 14.31
CA ASP A 135 0.67 -4.16 15.71
C ASP A 135 0.98 -2.67 15.88
N ILE A 136 2.01 -2.15 15.21
CA ILE A 136 2.39 -0.73 15.36
C ILE A 136 1.37 0.23 14.76
N THR A 137 0.51 -0.25 13.86
CA THR A 137 -0.48 0.59 13.18
C THR A 137 -1.88 0.54 13.80
N GLY A 138 -2.15 -0.41 14.71
CA GLY A 138 -3.38 -0.44 15.51
C GLY A 138 -4.68 -0.66 14.71
N GLU A 139 -4.69 -1.55 13.71
CA GLU A 139 -5.89 -1.83 12.92
C GLU A 139 -6.92 -2.68 13.67
N LYS A 140 -8.08 -2.09 13.98
CA LYS A 140 -9.16 -2.71 14.78
C LYS A 140 -9.69 -4.04 14.20
N ASN A 141 -9.59 -4.22 12.88
CA ASN A 141 -10.05 -5.44 12.20
C ASN A 141 -8.97 -6.52 12.09
N VAL A 142 -7.79 -6.29 12.66
CA VAL A 142 -6.73 -7.27 12.83
C VAL A 142 -6.68 -7.65 14.30
N GLU A 143 -7.29 -8.77 14.63
CA GLU A 143 -7.31 -9.30 15.99
C GLU A 143 -5.96 -9.93 16.36
N LYS A 144 -5.79 -10.30 17.62
CA LYS A 144 -4.56 -10.93 18.13
C LYS A 144 -4.17 -12.22 17.38
N ASP A 145 -5.15 -12.98 16.91
CA ASP A 145 -4.91 -14.30 16.32
C ASP A 145 -5.32 -14.41 14.84
N ILE A 146 -6.12 -13.46 14.33
CA ILE A 146 -6.73 -13.55 12.99
C ILE A 146 -6.97 -12.18 12.36
N SER A 147 -6.74 -12.07 11.05
CA SER A 147 -7.18 -10.90 10.27
C SER A 147 -8.62 -11.07 9.80
N ARG A 148 -9.46 -10.04 9.95
CA ARG A 148 -10.82 -10.00 9.38
C ARG A 148 -10.90 -9.22 8.06
N ILE A 149 -9.77 -8.72 7.59
CA ILE A 149 -9.66 -7.89 6.40
C ILE A 149 -8.67 -8.49 5.41
N TYR A 150 -8.74 -8.00 4.18
CA TYR A 150 -7.70 -8.27 3.20
C TYR A 150 -6.40 -7.53 3.59
N LEU A 151 -5.26 -8.20 3.40
CA LEU A 151 -3.93 -7.59 3.52
C LEU A 151 -3.18 -7.80 2.21
N LEU A 152 -2.50 -6.76 1.74
CA LEU A 152 -1.61 -6.83 0.58
C LEU A 152 -0.19 -6.50 1.05
N VAL A 153 0.71 -7.46 0.92
CA VAL A 153 2.07 -7.39 1.44
C VAL A 153 3.07 -7.34 0.30
N ASN A 154 3.98 -6.37 0.33
CA ASN A 154 5.13 -6.32 -0.56
C ASN A 154 6.13 -7.44 -0.21
N ASN A 155 6.45 -8.34 -1.15
CA ASN A 155 7.32 -9.50 -0.84
C ASN A 155 8.81 -9.13 -0.69
N LYS A 156 9.20 -7.88 -0.96
CA LYS A 156 10.57 -7.37 -0.75
C LYS A 156 10.67 -6.58 0.54
N THR A 157 9.82 -5.55 0.69
CA THR A 157 9.93 -4.60 1.80
C THR A 157 9.04 -4.95 2.99
N ILE A 158 8.22 -6.01 2.90
CA ILE A 158 7.19 -6.41 3.87
C ILE A 158 6.15 -5.33 4.22
N ASP A 159 6.14 -4.23 3.47
CA ASP A 159 5.16 -3.15 3.60
C ASP A 159 3.75 -3.72 3.44
N THR A 160 2.93 -3.51 4.46
CA THR A 160 1.65 -4.21 4.61
C THR A 160 0.49 -3.22 4.50
N PHE A 161 -0.16 -3.26 3.34
CA PHE A 161 -1.41 -2.56 3.10
C PHE A 161 -2.57 -3.31 3.76
N ARG A 162 -3.43 -2.55 4.45
CA ARG A 162 -4.63 -3.04 5.12
C ARG A 162 -5.85 -2.55 4.38
N GLU A 163 -6.80 -3.43 4.08
CA GLU A 163 -8.10 -2.98 3.60
C GLU A 163 -8.75 -2.03 4.62
N LYS A 164 -9.29 -0.92 4.12
CA LYS A 164 -10.07 0.02 4.91
C LYS A 164 -11.54 -0.39 4.85
N VAL A 165 -12.08 -0.82 5.98
CA VAL A 165 -13.51 -1.10 6.17
C VAL A 165 -14.11 0.07 6.95
N GLU A 166 -15.13 0.72 6.37
CA GLU A 166 -15.91 1.79 6.99
C GLU A 166 -16.92 1.23 8.01
#